data_AF-A0A7W1P574-F1
#
_entry.id   AF-A0A7W1P574-F1
#
_cell.length_a   1.000
_cell.length_b   1.000
_cell.length_c   1.000
_cell.angle_alpha   90.00
_cell.angle_beta   90.00
_cell.angle_gamma   90.00
#
_symmetry.space_group_name_H-M   'P 1'
#
loop_
_entity.id
_entity.type
_entity.pdbx_description
1 polymer ?
#
loop_
_entity_poly.entity_id
_entity_poly.type
_entity_poly.pdbx_seq_one_letter_code
_entity_poly.pdbx_strand_id
1 'polypeptide(L)'
;MPPPRISAVIITRNNRLDIGDALRSLRESQPRPDEVIVIDQSSSDGTADLVRRDFPEALVLDFWDNPGFGEGNNRGFRVATGEYLFLLNPDAVAERCCLAGLLGALQADRGRGIAVPKTVMAGEPSVINSAGLLMNRIGHGWDRGFLEWDHGQFDRSEDVLAGSGCALLIRASVVRALGGFDAPYFLYYEDLDLCLRSWLAGHAVHYVPSAVVRHNMKVHARPLLYGEYLDHRNRLRTLAKVLSGRSLIRLAPTVLQLEARAILALVARRQWQAARFRAAAAAWNLVHAGSTVRLRRAVQRSRTVGDDQLRRLMALGGDVPRARAAIPGYPPVYQHSLDLSQLAATLEMGRNDIGALGLGWHGLESMDGRACRWSCGYGILFLRAPRQAWSGKITLTCRSPRPVEVGVRVSGQPPAPLSLTGAGWEDHVLDAATTDGLLRLEILPQRTLTPAEEMPGTPDSRVLGVAVASATAG
;
A
#
# COMPACT_ATOMS: atom_id res chain seq x y z
N MET A 1 -34.61 4.68 -16.37
CA MET A 1 -34.22 4.61 -14.95
C MET A 1 -33.36 5.84 -14.66
N PRO A 2 -33.51 6.49 -13.49
CA PRO A 2 -32.59 7.56 -13.09
C PRO A 2 -31.15 7.04 -13.05
N PRO A 3 -30.13 7.91 -13.22
CA PRO A 3 -28.74 7.50 -13.09
C PRO A 3 -28.48 6.94 -11.67
N PRO A 4 -27.60 5.94 -11.53
CA PRO A 4 -27.28 5.37 -10.23
C PRO A 4 -26.64 6.41 -9.32
N ARG A 5 -27.11 6.50 -8.07
CA ARG A 5 -26.58 7.46 -7.09
C ARG A 5 -25.34 6.94 -6.36
N ILE A 6 -24.34 7.81 -6.20
CA ILE A 6 -23.07 7.53 -5.50
C ILE A 6 -22.95 8.45 -4.28
N SER A 7 -22.72 7.86 -3.10
CA SER A 7 -22.30 8.57 -1.90
C SER A 7 -20.80 8.39 -1.70
N ALA A 8 -20.02 9.46 -1.76
CA ALA A 8 -18.63 9.41 -1.34
C ALA A 8 -18.53 9.54 0.18
N VAL A 9 -17.72 8.69 0.82
CA VAL A 9 -17.50 8.67 2.27
C VAL A 9 -16.01 8.82 2.53
N ILE A 10 -15.64 9.89 3.22
CA ILE A 10 -14.27 10.16 3.66
C ILE A 10 -14.25 10.13 5.19
N ILE A 11 -13.45 9.25 5.77
CA ILE A 11 -13.14 9.28 7.19
C ILE A 11 -11.85 10.06 7.41
N THR A 12 -11.81 10.95 8.39
CA THR A 12 -10.63 11.79 8.63
C THR A 12 -10.34 11.99 10.11
N ARG A 13 -9.05 12.24 10.39
CA ARG A 13 -8.55 12.70 11.68
C ARG A 13 -7.22 13.41 11.47
N ASN A 14 -7.15 14.69 11.84
CA ASN A 14 -5.95 15.51 11.71
C ASN A 14 -5.30 15.44 10.32
N ASN A 15 -6.10 15.63 9.27
CA ASN A 15 -5.67 15.52 7.88
C ASN A 15 -5.88 16.84 7.12
N ARG A 16 -5.63 17.98 7.77
CA ARG A 16 -5.84 19.30 7.15
C ARG A 16 -5.05 19.51 5.86
N LEU A 17 -3.87 18.89 5.75
CA LEU A 17 -2.96 19.11 4.63
C LEU A 17 -3.42 18.42 3.34
N ASP A 18 -4.02 17.23 3.43
CA ASP A 18 -4.28 16.40 2.25
C ASP A 18 -5.79 16.36 1.87
N ILE A 19 -6.71 16.51 2.84
CA ILE A 19 -8.16 16.36 2.63
C ILE A 19 -8.75 17.28 1.55
N GLY A 20 -8.17 18.47 1.36
CA GLY A 20 -8.62 19.41 0.34
C GLY A 20 -8.45 18.86 -1.07
N ASP A 21 -7.36 18.13 -1.34
CA ASP A 21 -7.11 17.54 -2.65
C ASP A 21 -8.02 16.33 -2.89
N ALA A 22 -8.28 15.53 -1.86
CA ALA A 22 -9.25 14.43 -1.93
C ALA A 22 -10.66 14.95 -2.30
N LEU A 23 -11.14 15.98 -1.61
CA LEU A 23 -12.46 16.57 -1.86
C LEU A 23 -12.54 17.26 -3.24
N ARG A 24 -11.47 17.94 -3.68
CA ARG A 24 -11.40 18.51 -5.02
C ARG A 24 -11.48 17.41 -6.09
N SER A 25 -10.79 16.29 -5.89
CA SER A 25 -10.83 15.14 -6.81
C SER A 25 -12.25 14.57 -6.96
N LEU A 26 -13.03 14.51 -5.87
CA LEU A 26 -14.43 14.09 -5.91
C LEU A 26 -15.31 15.10 -6.67
N ARG A 27 -15.09 16.40 -6.45
CA ARG A 27 -15.82 17.48 -7.16
C ARG A 27 -15.56 17.43 -8.68
N GLU A 28 -14.34 17.07 -9.09
CA GLU A 28 -13.91 16.98 -10.49
C GLU A 28 -14.15 15.62 -11.14
N SER A 29 -14.57 14.61 -10.37
CA SER A 29 -14.82 13.26 -10.84
C SER A 29 -15.95 13.21 -11.86
N GLN A 30 -15.87 12.23 -12.77
CA GLN A 30 -16.87 11.92 -13.77
C GLN A 30 -17.24 10.43 -13.71
N PRO A 31 -18.46 10.08 -13.25
CA PRO A 31 -19.47 10.97 -12.69
C PRO A 31 -19.02 11.59 -11.35
N ARG A 32 -19.58 12.75 -11.02
CA ARG A 32 -19.43 13.37 -9.69
C ARG A 32 -20.32 12.61 -8.70
N PRO A 33 -19.89 12.33 -7.45
CA PRO A 33 -20.76 11.80 -6.42
C PRO A 33 -21.96 12.73 -6.16
N ASP A 34 -23.13 12.14 -5.93
CA ASP A 34 -24.36 12.88 -5.60
C ASP A 34 -24.29 13.49 -4.19
N GLU A 35 -23.56 12.85 -3.29
CA GLU A 35 -23.29 13.36 -1.95
C GLU A 35 -21.85 13.03 -1.52
N VAL A 36 -21.27 13.90 -0.70
CA VAL A 36 -19.96 13.70 -0.07
C VAL A 36 -20.14 13.82 1.43
N ILE A 37 -19.78 12.77 2.16
CA ILE A 37 -19.94 12.66 3.61
C ILE A 37 -18.54 12.57 4.23
N VAL A 38 -18.19 13.54 5.06
CA VAL A 38 -16.93 13.59 5.78
C VAL A 38 -17.17 13.25 7.25
N ILE A 39 -16.54 12.18 7.72
CA ILE A 39 -16.60 11.72 9.11
C ILE A 39 -15.33 12.17 9.82
N ASP A 40 -15.41 13.26 10.57
CA ASP A 40 -14.31 13.75 11.39
C ASP A 40 -14.28 13.02 12.75
N GLN A 41 -13.16 12.38 13.06
CA GLN A 41 -12.95 11.64 14.30
C GLN A 41 -12.00 12.38 15.23
N SER A 42 -12.51 13.41 15.91
CA SER A 42 -11.79 14.20 16.91
C SER A 42 -10.56 14.93 16.35
N SER A 43 -10.70 15.59 15.19
CA SER A 43 -9.61 16.43 14.68
C SER A 43 -9.41 17.67 15.53
N SER A 44 -8.16 18.06 15.72
CA SER A 44 -7.73 19.24 16.48
C SER A 44 -6.87 20.21 15.67
N ASP A 45 -6.61 19.91 14.40
CA ASP A 45 -5.81 20.72 13.47
C ASP A 45 -6.65 21.69 12.61
N GLY A 46 -7.97 21.72 12.83
CA GLY A 46 -8.92 22.49 12.02
C GLY A 46 -9.27 21.82 10.68
N THR A 47 -9.09 20.51 10.54
CA THR A 47 -9.57 19.71 9.40
C THR A 47 -11.05 19.97 9.11
N ALA A 48 -11.93 19.80 10.11
CA ALA A 48 -13.37 19.96 9.92
C ALA A 48 -13.75 21.39 9.50
N ASP A 49 -13.10 22.41 10.07
CA ASP A 49 -13.34 23.82 9.72
C ASP A 49 -12.92 24.15 8.29
N LEU A 50 -11.80 23.57 7.83
CA LEU A 50 -11.38 23.69 6.43
C LEU A 50 -12.45 23.11 5.51
N VAL A 51 -12.96 21.90 5.81
CA VAL A 51 -13.98 21.25 4.98
C VAL A 51 -15.25 22.09 4.93
N ARG A 52 -15.77 22.54 6.08
CA ARG A 52 -16.99 23.37 6.13
C ARG A 52 -16.86 24.67 5.34
N ARG A 53 -15.68 25.29 5.34
CA ARG A 53 -15.42 26.55 4.64
C ARG A 53 -15.26 26.36 3.13
N ASP A 54 -14.43 25.41 2.71
CA ASP A 54 -13.98 25.29 1.30
C ASP A 54 -14.84 24.30 0.47
N PHE A 55 -15.58 23.42 1.16
CA PHE A 55 -16.46 22.40 0.57
C PHE A 55 -17.83 22.39 1.26
N PRO A 56 -18.59 23.51 1.21
CA PRO A 56 -19.88 23.63 1.90
C PRO A 56 -20.94 22.64 1.40
N GLU A 57 -20.74 22.00 0.25
CA GLU A 57 -21.60 20.92 -0.23
C GLU A 57 -21.39 19.58 0.49
N ALA A 58 -20.29 19.41 1.22
CA ALA A 58 -19.99 18.18 1.95
C ALA A 58 -20.72 18.15 3.29
N LEU A 59 -21.35 17.02 3.61
CA LEU A 59 -21.92 16.76 4.93
C LEU A 59 -20.78 16.40 5.90
N VAL A 60 -20.45 17.30 6.81
CA VAL A 60 -19.44 17.07 7.85
C VAL A 60 -20.10 16.56 9.13
N LEU A 61 -19.80 15.32 9.52
CA LEU A 61 -20.19 14.73 10.80
C LEU A 61 -18.99 14.72 11.75
N ASP A 62 -19.12 15.47 12.84
CA ASP A 62 -18.06 15.73 13.81
C ASP A 62 -18.25 14.86 15.05
N PHE A 63 -17.27 14.03 15.37
CA PHE A 63 -17.32 13.10 16.50
C PHE A 63 -16.19 13.39 17.49
N TRP A 64 -16.52 13.33 18.78
CA TRP A 64 -15.55 13.53 19.86
C TRP A 64 -14.68 12.30 20.14
N ASP A 65 -14.96 11.17 19.51
CA ASP A 65 -14.26 9.90 19.68
C ASP A 65 -13.55 9.44 18.40
N ASN A 66 -12.62 8.50 18.55
CA ASN A 66 -11.95 7.82 17.44
C ASN A 66 -12.08 6.30 17.59
N PRO A 67 -13.17 5.70 17.11
CA PRO A 67 -13.35 4.24 17.10
C PRO A 67 -12.56 3.54 15.98
N GLY A 68 -11.79 4.29 15.18
CA GLY A 68 -10.99 3.76 14.08
C GLY A 68 -11.69 3.74 12.71
N PHE A 69 -10.99 3.19 11.72
CA PHE A 69 -11.33 3.21 10.30
C PHE A 69 -12.67 2.55 9.99
N GLY A 70 -12.87 1.31 10.44
CA GLY A 70 -14.08 0.55 10.11
C GLY A 70 -15.35 1.21 10.66
N GLU A 71 -15.36 1.57 11.94
CA GLU A 71 -16.53 2.21 12.56
C GLU A 71 -16.76 3.64 12.05
N GLY A 72 -15.70 4.40 11.76
CA GLY A 72 -15.86 5.72 11.15
C GLY A 72 -16.53 5.64 9.78
N ASN A 73 -16.11 4.72 8.92
CA ASN A 73 -16.80 4.46 7.65
C ASN A 73 -18.25 3.98 7.86
N ASN A 74 -18.49 3.10 8.84
CA ASN A 74 -19.86 2.65 9.16
C ASN A 74 -20.79 3.82 9.54
N ARG A 75 -20.29 4.86 10.22
CA ARG A 75 -21.07 6.07 10.51
C ARG A 75 -21.50 6.78 9.23
N GLY A 76 -20.59 6.91 8.26
CA GLY A 76 -20.92 7.41 6.92
C GLY A 76 -21.94 6.53 6.20
N PHE A 77 -21.77 5.21 6.24
CA PHE A 77 -22.71 4.28 5.59
C PHE A 77 -24.13 4.34 6.13
N ARG A 78 -24.33 4.71 7.40
CA ARG A 78 -25.66 4.83 8.01
C ARG A 78 -26.46 6.02 7.49
N VAL A 79 -25.77 7.11 7.11
CA VAL A 79 -26.42 8.33 6.62
C VAL A 79 -26.43 8.42 5.09
N ALA A 80 -25.55 7.67 4.42
CA ALA A 80 -25.47 7.62 2.97
C ALA A 80 -26.78 7.09 2.32
N THR A 81 -27.20 7.78 1.26
CA THR A 81 -28.44 7.52 0.52
C THR A 81 -28.22 6.91 -0.87
N GLY A 82 -26.96 6.86 -1.33
CA GLY A 82 -26.54 6.33 -2.61
C GLY A 82 -26.77 4.82 -2.74
N GLU A 83 -26.92 4.37 -3.98
CA GLU A 83 -26.93 2.95 -4.32
C GLU A 83 -25.53 2.33 -4.26
N TYR A 84 -24.52 3.18 -4.46
CA TYR A 84 -23.11 2.87 -4.38
C TYR A 84 -22.43 3.79 -3.36
N LEU A 85 -21.53 3.21 -2.58
CA LEU A 85 -20.75 3.89 -1.55
C LEU A 85 -19.31 3.90 -2.02
N PHE A 86 -18.77 5.09 -2.30
CA PHE A 86 -17.37 5.28 -2.66
C PHE A 86 -16.58 5.68 -1.44
N LEU A 87 -15.78 4.75 -0.90
CA LEU A 87 -14.82 5.08 0.15
C LEU A 87 -13.63 5.74 -0.51
N LEU A 88 -13.14 6.82 0.09
CA LEU A 88 -11.88 7.46 -0.28
C LEU A 88 -11.18 7.94 0.99
N ASN A 89 -9.91 7.56 1.15
CA ASN A 89 -9.07 8.10 2.20
C ASN A 89 -8.88 9.62 2.07
N PRO A 90 -8.66 10.35 3.18
CA PRO A 90 -8.51 11.80 3.15
C PRO A 90 -7.20 12.25 2.49
N ASP A 91 -6.22 11.36 2.38
CA ASP A 91 -4.94 11.55 1.71
C ASP A 91 -4.87 10.83 0.34
N ALA A 92 -6.03 10.58 -0.29
CA ALA A 92 -6.12 9.96 -1.61
C ALA A 92 -6.87 10.85 -2.63
N VAL A 93 -6.38 10.85 -3.86
CA VAL A 93 -6.93 11.62 -5.00
C VAL A 93 -7.39 10.63 -6.07
N ALA A 94 -8.69 10.61 -6.35
CA ALA A 94 -9.23 9.80 -7.43
C ALA A 94 -9.02 10.49 -8.78
N GLU A 95 -8.52 9.78 -9.79
CA GLU A 95 -8.43 10.34 -11.13
C GLU A 95 -9.83 10.58 -11.71
N ARG A 96 -9.96 11.57 -12.62
CA ARG A 96 -11.25 12.06 -13.13
C ARG A 96 -12.21 10.96 -13.57
N CYS A 97 -11.73 9.91 -14.25
CA CYS A 97 -12.56 8.82 -14.77
C CYS A 97 -12.62 7.58 -13.84
N CYS A 98 -12.02 7.64 -12.65
CA CYS A 98 -11.94 6.52 -11.71
C CYS A 98 -13.33 5.99 -11.34
N LEU A 99 -14.23 6.89 -10.92
CA LEU A 99 -15.60 6.52 -10.54
C LEU A 99 -16.39 5.91 -11.70
N ALA A 100 -16.24 6.41 -12.93
CA ALA A 100 -16.89 5.82 -14.09
C ALA A 100 -16.45 4.36 -14.33
N GLY A 101 -15.15 4.09 -14.22
CA GLY A 101 -14.60 2.74 -14.36
C GLY A 101 -15.13 1.78 -13.29
N LEU A 102 -15.10 2.20 -12.02
CA LEU A 102 -15.59 1.39 -10.90
C LEU A 102 -17.11 1.14 -11.00
N LEU A 103 -17.89 2.19 -11.31
CA LEU A 103 -19.33 2.08 -11.45
C LEU A 103 -19.69 1.16 -12.62
N GLY A 104 -19.06 1.35 -13.78
CA GLY A 104 -19.27 0.50 -14.97
C GLY A 104 -18.98 -0.97 -14.67
N ALA A 105 -17.91 -1.26 -13.93
CA ALA A 105 -17.56 -2.62 -13.53
C ALA A 105 -18.62 -3.29 -12.64
N LEU A 106 -19.22 -2.54 -11.70
CA LEU A 106 -20.32 -3.04 -10.89
C LEU A 106 -21.61 -3.16 -11.70
N GLN A 107 -21.96 -2.19 -12.54
CA GLN A 107 -23.18 -2.25 -13.35
C GLN A 107 -23.18 -3.40 -14.36
N ALA A 108 -22.01 -3.74 -14.91
CA ALA A 108 -21.85 -4.84 -15.87
C ALA A 108 -22.20 -6.22 -15.28
N ASP A 109 -22.06 -6.40 -13.96
CA ASP A 109 -22.33 -7.69 -13.30
C ASP A 109 -22.91 -7.48 -11.90
N ARG A 110 -24.16 -7.91 -11.69
CA ARG A 110 -24.84 -7.86 -10.39
C ARG A 110 -24.21 -8.79 -9.34
N GLY A 111 -23.44 -9.78 -9.77
CA GLY A 111 -22.63 -10.64 -8.91
C GLY A 111 -21.45 -9.91 -8.27
N ARG A 112 -21.02 -8.76 -8.80
CA ARG A 112 -19.94 -7.95 -8.21
C ARG A 112 -20.51 -7.03 -7.13
N GLY A 113 -19.97 -7.16 -5.91
CA GLY A 113 -20.36 -6.35 -4.76
C GLY A 113 -19.44 -5.16 -4.51
N ILE A 114 -18.16 -5.31 -4.84
CA ILE A 114 -17.09 -4.34 -4.57
C ILE A 114 -16.23 -4.19 -5.82
N ALA A 115 -15.93 -2.96 -6.23
CA ALA A 115 -14.95 -2.64 -7.26
C ALA A 115 -13.75 -1.93 -6.64
N VAL A 116 -12.55 -2.33 -7.07
CA VAL A 116 -11.25 -1.95 -6.51
C VAL A 116 -10.44 -1.22 -7.59
N PRO A 117 -9.99 0.03 -7.37
CA PRO A 117 -9.12 0.73 -8.30
C PRO A 117 -7.67 0.23 -8.22
N LYS A 118 -6.85 0.60 -9.22
CA LYS A 118 -5.39 0.61 -9.08
C LYS A 118 -5.01 1.83 -8.23
N THR A 119 -4.31 1.59 -7.13
CA THR A 119 -3.78 2.65 -6.27
C THR A 119 -2.28 2.77 -6.49
N VAL A 120 -1.80 3.98 -6.75
CA VAL A 120 -0.39 4.30 -6.95
C VAL A 120 0.09 5.30 -5.88
N MET A 121 1.39 5.35 -5.64
CA MET A 121 1.97 6.32 -4.71
C MET A 121 1.78 7.74 -5.28
N ALA A 122 1.17 8.66 -4.52
CA ALA A 122 0.87 10.00 -5.03
C ALA A 122 2.13 10.76 -5.46
N GLY A 123 3.21 10.62 -4.69
CA GLY A 123 4.48 11.27 -5.01
C GLY A 123 5.23 10.64 -6.18
N GLU A 124 5.02 9.33 -6.43
CA GLU A 124 5.64 8.58 -7.52
C GLU A 124 4.62 7.66 -8.19
N PRO A 125 3.77 8.17 -9.09
CA PRO A 125 2.67 7.40 -9.69
C PRO A 125 3.11 6.19 -10.52
N SER A 126 4.39 6.06 -10.86
CA SER A 126 4.96 4.86 -11.48
C SER A 126 5.22 3.72 -10.49
N VAL A 127 4.89 3.90 -9.21
CA VAL A 127 5.01 2.90 -8.15
C VAL A 127 3.63 2.54 -7.63
N ILE A 128 3.33 1.25 -7.66
CA ILE A 128 2.07 0.70 -7.15
C ILE A 128 2.05 0.82 -5.62
N ASN A 129 0.96 1.39 -5.11
CA ASN A 129 0.60 1.24 -3.71
C ASN A 129 -0.24 -0.03 -3.51
N SER A 130 -1.26 -0.25 -4.34
CA SER A 130 -2.12 -1.44 -4.22
C SER A 130 -2.82 -1.75 -5.54
N ALA A 131 -2.70 -2.98 -6.00
CA ALA A 131 -3.49 -3.55 -7.10
C ALA A 131 -4.54 -4.53 -6.57
N GLY A 132 -4.98 -4.38 -5.32
CA GLY A 132 -5.80 -5.33 -4.56
C GLY A 132 -5.04 -5.90 -3.36
N LEU A 133 -5.70 -6.72 -2.54
CA LEU A 133 -5.10 -7.37 -1.37
C LEU A 133 -5.00 -8.88 -1.59
N LEU A 134 -3.95 -9.47 -1.06
CA LEU A 134 -3.74 -10.91 -0.99
C LEU A 134 -3.80 -11.38 0.46
N MET A 135 -4.06 -12.67 0.63
CA MET A 135 -3.97 -13.33 1.92
C MET A 135 -3.50 -14.77 1.73
N ASN A 136 -2.59 -15.25 2.58
CA ASN A 136 -2.19 -16.65 2.59
C ASN A 136 -3.15 -17.52 3.42
N ARG A 137 -2.90 -18.84 3.46
CA ARG A 137 -3.76 -19.80 4.16
C ARG A 137 -3.77 -19.66 5.68
N ILE A 138 -2.75 -19.05 6.27
CA ILE A 138 -2.71 -18.74 7.71
C ILE A 138 -3.17 -17.32 8.00
N GLY A 139 -3.76 -16.62 7.02
CA GLY A 139 -4.39 -15.32 7.21
C GLY A 139 -3.46 -14.12 7.17
N HIS A 140 -2.16 -14.25 6.89
CA HIS A 140 -1.33 -13.05 6.67
C HIS A 140 -1.81 -12.36 5.40
N GLY A 141 -2.13 -11.07 5.50
CA GLY A 141 -2.61 -10.25 4.39
C GLY A 141 -1.60 -9.17 4.03
N TRP A 142 -1.59 -8.74 2.77
CA TRP A 142 -0.73 -7.67 2.25
C TRP A 142 -1.27 -7.12 0.94
N ASP A 143 -0.79 -5.95 0.54
CA ASP A 143 -1.12 -5.32 -0.74
C ASP A 143 -0.44 -6.01 -1.93
N ARG A 144 -1.23 -6.37 -2.94
CA ARG A 144 -0.77 -6.90 -4.23
C ARG A 144 -0.02 -5.79 -4.97
N GLY A 145 1.25 -6.03 -5.28
CA GLY A 145 2.08 -5.06 -6.00
C GLY A 145 2.64 -3.93 -5.14
N PHE A 146 2.55 -4.01 -3.80
CA PHE A 146 3.06 -2.94 -2.93
C PHE A 146 4.54 -2.64 -3.18
N LEU A 147 4.84 -1.37 -3.46
CA LEU A 147 6.18 -0.89 -3.81
C LEU A 147 6.79 -1.68 -4.99
N GLU A 148 5.95 -2.12 -5.92
CA GLU A 148 6.39 -2.59 -7.22
C GLU A 148 6.30 -1.47 -8.25
N TRP A 149 7.28 -1.40 -9.13
CA TRP A 149 7.22 -0.50 -10.28
C TRP A 149 6.08 -0.91 -11.22
N ASP A 150 5.24 0.04 -11.63
CA ASP A 150 4.18 -0.21 -12.61
C ASP A 150 4.76 -0.21 -14.02
N HIS A 151 4.80 -1.40 -14.61
CA HIS A 151 5.18 -1.64 -16.00
C HIS A 151 4.05 -2.36 -16.74
N GLY A 152 2.82 -2.22 -16.25
CA GLY A 152 1.62 -2.82 -16.81
C GLY A 152 1.36 -4.26 -16.34
N GLN A 153 2.12 -4.78 -15.38
CA GLN A 153 1.94 -6.14 -14.86
C GLN A 153 0.60 -6.34 -14.14
N PHE A 154 -0.06 -5.25 -13.76
CA PHE A 154 -1.39 -5.24 -13.14
C PHE A 154 -2.43 -4.51 -14.00
N ASP A 155 -2.30 -4.50 -15.33
CA ASP A 155 -3.26 -3.87 -16.26
C ASP A 155 -4.43 -4.77 -16.66
N ARG A 156 -4.44 -6.01 -16.16
CA ARG A 156 -5.54 -6.94 -16.39
C ARG A 156 -6.65 -6.73 -15.37
N SER A 157 -7.85 -6.45 -15.87
CA SER A 157 -9.09 -6.47 -15.09
C SER A 157 -9.44 -7.91 -14.71
N GLU A 158 -9.69 -8.15 -13.43
CA GLU A 158 -9.95 -9.49 -12.88
C GLU A 158 -10.60 -9.45 -11.50
N ASP A 159 -11.14 -10.59 -11.07
CA ASP A 159 -11.59 -10.75 -9.68
C ASP A 159 -10.38 -10.94 -8.75
N VAL A 160 -10.42 -10.27 -7.61
CA VAL A 160 -9.36 -10.31 -6.58
C VAL A 160 -9.92 -10.72 -5.23
N LEU A 161 -9.05 -11.16 -4.32
CA LEU A 161 -9.48 -11.58 -2.97
C LEU A 161 -10.13 -10.41 -2.21
N ALA A 162 -9.50 -9.24 -2.25
CA ALA A 162 -9.93 -8.04 -1.56
C ALA A 162 -9.31 -6.78 -2.19
N GLY A 163 -9.77 -5.61 -1.76
CA GLY A 163 -9.19 -4.31 -2.13
C GLY A 163 -8.85 -3.47 -0.90
N SER A 164 -7.90 -2.56 -1.06
CA SER A 164 -7.48 -1.65 0.02
C SER A 164 -8.59 -0.68 0.39
N GLY A 165 -8.78 -0.45 1.69
CA GLY A 165 -9.69 0.57 2.22
C GLY A 165 -9.37 2.00 1.77
N CYS A 166 -8.20 2.25 1.16
CA CYS A 166 -7.84 3.54 0.57
C CYS A 166 -8.90 4.05 -0.41
N ALA A 167 -9.43 3.16 -1.26
CA ALA A 167 -10.49 3.49 -2.18
C ALA A 167 -11.26 2.23 -2.60
N LEU A 168 -12.58 2.22 -2.42
CA LEU A 168 -13.47 1.13 -2.83
C LEU A 168 -14.81 1.69 -3.28
N LEU A 169 -15.35 1.19 -4.39
CA LEU A 169 -16.77 1.38 -4.68
C LEU A 169 -17.54 0.13 -4.26
N ILE A 170 -18.50 0.29 -3.37
CA ILE A 170 -19.26 -0.83 -2.78
C ILE A 170 -20.74 -0.63 -3.06
N ARG A 171 -21.45 -1.70 -3.43
CA ARG A 171 -22.92 -1.66 -3.46
C ARG A 171 -23.46 -1.42 -2.05
N ALA A 172 -24.31 -0.42 -1.87
CA ALA A 172 -24.91 -0.13 -0.57
C ALA A 172 -25.74 -1.31 -0.05
N SER A 173 -26.35 -2.10 -0.93
CA SER A 173 -27.05 -3.35 -0.57
C SER A 173 -26.12 -4.39 0.06
N VAL A 174 -24.88 -4.50 -0.40
CA VAL A 174 -23.87 -5.41 0.16
C VAL A 174 -23.44 -4.95 1.54
N VAL A 175 -23.17 -3.66 1.73
CA VAL A 175 -22.87 -3.10 3.05
C VAL A 175 -24.01 -3.36 4.04
N ARG A 176 -25.26 -3.10 3.65
CA ARG A 176 -26.44 -3.37 4.50
C ARG A 176 -26.58 -4.85 4.85
N ALA A 177 -26.44 -5.74 3.87
CA ALA A 177 -26.56 -7.19 4.08
C ALA A 177 -25.47 -7.74 5.02
N LEU A 178 -24.25 -7.20 4.92
CA LEU A 178 -23.11 -7.66 5.70
C LEU A 178 -22.93 -6.94 7.05
N GLY A 179 -23.67 -5.86 7.29
CA GLY A 179 -23.56 -5.02 8.48
C GLY A 179 -22.33 -4.10 8.50
N GLY A 180 -21.77 -3.77 7.33
CA GLY A 180 -20.58 -2.93 7.20
C GLY A 180 -19.29 -3.58 7.73
N PHE A 181 -18.36 -2.75 8.20
CA PHE A 181 -17.09 -3.17 8.81
C PHE A 181 -17.28 -3.70 10.23
N ASP A 182 -16.39 -4.60 10.65
CA ASP A 182 -16.32 -5.09 12.04
C ASP A 182 -15.64 -4.03 12.93
N ALA A 183 -16.44 -3.18 13.57
CA ALA A 183 -15.99 -2.04 14.39
C ALA A 183 -14.80 -2.33 15.35
N PRO A 184 -14.74 -3.49 16.05
CA PRO A 184 -13.59 -3.90 16.86
C PRO A 184 -12.21 -3.88 16.21
N TYR A 185 -12.09 -3.85 14.88
CA TYR A 185 -10.78 -3.90 14.21
C TYR A 185 -9.94 -2.65 14.46
N PHE A 186 -10.58 -1.50 14.68
CA PHE A 186 -9.96 -0.16 14.78
C PHE A 186 -9.17 0.24 13.52
N LEU A 187 -8.12 -0.48 13.14
CA LEU A 187 -7.38 -0.33 11.89
C LEU A 187 -6.76 -1.67 11.47
N TYR A 188 -6.51 -1.80 10.16
CA TYR A 188 -5.98 -2.98 9.47
C TYR A 188 -6.91 -4.20 9.46
N TYR A 189 -6.91 -4.90 8.33
CA TYR A 189 -7.74 -6.08 8.03
C TYR A 189 -9.24 -5.83 7.87
N GLU A 190 -9.79 -4.66 8.19
CA GLU A 190 -11.24 -4.45 8.09
C GLU A 190 -11.75 -4.47 6.64
N ASP A 191 -10.94 -3.96 5.72
CA ASP A 191 -11.13 -4.01 4.27
C ASP A 191 -11.05 -5.45 3.72
N LEU A 192 -10.02 -6.19 4.11
CA LEU A 192 -9.85 -7.61 3.80
C LEU A 192 -11.02 -8.43 4.34
N ASP A 193 -11.43 -8.21 5.58
CA ASP A 193 -12.56 -8.91 6.21
C ASP A 193 -13.89 -8.63 5.50
N LEU A 194 -14.18 -7.37 5.18
CA LEU A 194 -15.41 -7.01 4.44
C LEU A 194 -15.43 -7.67 3.06
N CYS A 195 -14.31 -7.66 2.34
CA CYS A 195 -14.17 -8.30 1.04
C CYS A 195 -14.34 -9.82 1.12
N LEU A 196 -13.74 -10.48 2.12
CA LEU A 196 -13.92 -11.91 2.33
C LEU A 196 -15.38 -12.26 2.66
N ARG A 197 -16.05 -11.44 3.49
CA ARG A 197 -17.48 -11.60 3.77
C ARG A 197 -18.35 -11.37 2.53
N SER A 198 -17.98 -10.42 1.67
CA SER A 198 -18.62 -10.21 0.36
C SER A 198 -18.55 -11.47 -0.49
N TRP A 199 -17.35 -12.04 -0.66
CA TRP A 199 -17.18 -13.30 -1.38
C TRP A 199 -18.02 -14.43 -0.78
N LEU A 200 -18.00 -14.58 0.54
CA LEU A 200 -18.79 -15.60 1.23
C LEU A 200 -20.29 -15.44 1.00
N ALA A 201 -20.79 -14.21 0.89
CA ALA A 201 -22.19 -13.92 0.57
C ALA A 201 -22.52 -14.07 -0.93
N GLY A 202 -21.55 -14.45 -1.77
CA GLY A 202 -21.75 -14.64 -3.21
C GLY A 202 -21.55 -13.37 -4.03
N HIS A 203 -20.94 -12.34 -3.44
CA HIS A 203 -20.64 -11.08 -4.11
C HIS A 203 -19.14 -10.94 -4.36
N ALA A 204 -18.74 -10.99 -5.63
CA ALA A 204 -17.35 -10.88 -6.06
C ALA A 204 -16.74 -9.50 -5.76
N VAL A 205 -15.41 -9.49 -5.59
CA VAL A 205 -14.59 -8.29 -5.50
C VAL A 205 -13.78 -8.18 -6.78
N HIS A 206 -13.94 -7.08 -7.51
CA HIS A 206 -13.45 -6.94 -8.86
C HIS A 206 -12.46 -5.79 -9.01
N TYR A 207 -11.29 -6.05 -9.57
CA TYR A 207 -10.22 -5.08 -9.78
C TYR A 207 -10.32 -4.43 -11.17
N VAL A 208 -10.23 -3.10 -11.19
CA VAL A 208 -10.41 -2.24 -12.36
C VAL A 208 -9.15 -1.39 -12.54
N PRO A 209 -8.17 -1.84 -13.32
CA PRO A 209 -6.88 -1.17 -13.43
C PRO A 209 -6.92 0.18 -14.15
N SER A 210 -7.94 0.41 -14.97
CA SER A 210 -8.18 1.71 -15.62
C SER A 210 -8.75 2.76 -14.68
N ALA A 211 -9.26 2.36 -13.50
CA ALA A 211 -9.67 3.28 -12.45
C ALA A 211 -8.48 3.51 -11.51
N VAL A 212 -7.89 4.71 -11.57
CA VAL A 212 -6.65 5.02 -10.84
C VAL A 212 -6.93 5.95 -9.66
N VAL A 213 -6.28 5.68 -8.53
CA VAL A 213 -6.23 6.52 -7.33
C VAL A 213 -4.79 6.77 -6.94
N ARG A 214 -4.45 8.02 -6.64
CA ARG A 214 -3.14 8.42 -6.13
C ARG A 214 -3.23 8.58 -4.63
N HIS A 215 -2.46 7.81 -3.87
CA HIS A 215 -2.51 7.82 -2.41
C HIS A 215 -1.22 8.41 -1.83
N ASN A 216 -1.35 9.50 -1.08
CA ASN A 216 -0.26 10.08 -0.31
C ASN A 216 -0.02 9.26 0.96
N MET A 217 0.34 7.99 0.77
CA MET A 217 0.61 7.08 1.87
C MET A 217 1.79 7.61 2.67
N LYS A 218 1.53 8.05 3.89
CA LYS A 218 2.56 8.36 4.87
C LYS A 218 3.13 7.04 5.36
N VAL A 219 4.14 6.56 4.65
CA VAL A 219 5.03 5.49 5.09
C VAL A 219 5.82 6.07 6.26
N HIS A 220 5.27 6.07 7.49
CA HIS A 220 5.93 6.09 8.82
C HIS A 220 5.05 6.71 9.95
N ALA A 221 5.34 6.28 11.20
CA ALA A 221 5.03 6.91 12.51
C ALA A 221 4.10 6.17 13.51
N ARG A 222 3.69 4.91 13.30
CA ARG A 222 3.26 4.07 14.43
C ARG A 222 4.46 3.28 14.96
N PRO A 223 4.58 3.05 16.29
CA PRO A 223 5.52 2.06 16.77
C PRO A 223 5.22 0.75 16.04
N LEU A 224 6.20 0.20 15.32
CA LEU A 224 6.05 -1.03 14.53
C LEU A 224 5.28 -2.11 15.30
N LEU A 225 5.54 -2.20 16.61
CA LEU A 225 4.91 -3.12 17.54
C LEU A 225 3.39 -2.93 17.77
N TYR A 226 2.87 -1.71 17.69
CA TYR A 226 1.42 -1.49 17.79
C TYR A 226 0.72 -1.91 16.49
N GLY A 227 1.33 -1.68 15.33
CA GLY A 227 0.87 -2.22 14.05
C GLY A 227 0.83 -3.74 14.08
N GLU A 228 1.92 -4.39 14.51
CA GLU A 228 1.98 -5.85 14.67
C GLU A 228 0.89 -6.38 15.62
N TYR A 229 0.63 -5.69 16.73
CA TYR A 229 -0.47 -6.04 17.64
C TYR A 229 -1.84 -6.03 16.94
N LEU A 230 -2.14 -4.99 16.15
CA LEU A 230 -3.38 -4.88 15.38
C LEU A 230 -3.47 -5.97 14.32
N ASP A 231 -2.40 -6.20 13.55
CA ASP A 231 -2.37 -7.22 12.50
C ASP A 231 -2.62 -8.60 13.06
N HIS A 232 -1.93 -8.97 14.14
CA HIS A 232 -2.06 -10.29 14.73
C HIS A 232 -3.44 -10.51 15.35
N ARG A 233 -3.97 -9.52 16.08
CA ARG A 233 -5.29 -9.68 16.71
C ARG A 233 -6.39 -9.77 15.65
N ASN A 234 -6.33 -8.92 14.62
CA ASN A 234 -7.36 -8.82 13.59
C ASN A 234 -7.27 -10.00 12.63
N ARG A 235 -6.07 -10.49 12.29
CA ARG A 235 -5.86 -11.71 11.51
C ARG A 235 -6.56 -12.93 12.11
N LEU A 236 -6.32 -13.19 13.40
CA LEU A 236 -6.91 -14.34 14.09
C LEU A 236 -8.45 -14.25 14.09
N ARG A 237 -8.98 -13.05 14.33
CA ARG A 237 -10.41 -12.78 14.27
C ARG A 237 -10.99 -12.96 12.87
N THR A 238 -10.29 -12.51 11.82
CA THR A 238 -10.70 -12.70 10.41
C THR A 238 -10.83 -14.19 10.11
N LEU A 239 -9.78 -15.00 10.38
CA LEU A 239 -9.83 -16.45 10.17
C LEU A 239 -10.98 -17.11 10.93
N ALA A 240 -11.17 -16.73 12.20
CA ALA A 240 -12.23 -17.25 13.05
C ALA A 240 -13.63 -16.86 12.56
N LYS A 241 -13.81 -15.76 11.82
CA LYS A 241 -15.10 -15.40 11.21
C LYS A 241 -15.33 -16.10 9.88
N VAL A 242 -14.32 -16.09 9.00
CA VAL A 242 -14.51 -16.41 7.58
C VAL A 242 -14.46 -17.90 7.29
N LEU A 243 -13.54 -18.68 7.87
CA LEU A 243 -13.36 -20.10 7.50
C LEU A 243 -14.56 -20.97 7.87
N SER A 244 -14.86 -22.03 7.11
CA SER A 244 -15.89 -23.00 7.53
C SER A 244 -15.51 -23.70 8.84
N GLY A 245 -16.47 -24.30 9.55
CA GLY A 245 -16.18 -25.02 10.80
C GLY A 245 -15.10 -26.09 10.64
N ARG A 246 -15.19 -26.88 9.55
CA ARG A 246 -14.22 -27.93 9.22
C ARG A 246 -12.82 -27.37 8.96
N SER A 247 -12.70 -26.30 8.17
CA SER A 247 -11.40 -25.68 7.88
C SER A 247 -10.80 -25.01 9.10
N LEU A 248 -11.62 -24.34 9.92
CA LEU A 248 -11.17 -23.70 11.15
C LEU A 248 -10.60 -24.72 12.14
N ILE A 249 -11.29 -25.84 12.38
CA ILE A 249 -10.81 -26.90 13.28
C ILE A 249 -9.49 -27.50 12.78
N ARG A 250 -9.33 -27.66 11.46
CA ARG A 250 -8.09 -28.20 10.87
C ARG A 250 -6.93 -27.22 10.95
N LEU A 251 -7.18 -25.93 10.75
CA LEU A 251 -6.14 -24.90 10.67
C LEU A 251 -5.74 -24.35 12.05
N ALA A 252 -6.69 -24.29 12.99
CA ALA A 252 -6.48 -23.67 14.30
C ALA A 252 -5.26 -24.21 15.06
N PRO A 253 -4.99 -25.54 15.12
CA PRO A 253 -3.81 -26.05 15.81
C PRO A 253 -2.51 -25.50 15.22
N THR A 254 -2.39 -25.45 13.89
CA THR A 254 -1.21 -24.93 13.21
C THR A 254 -1.03 -23.44 13.49
N VAL A 255 -2.10 -22.64 13.38
CA VAL A 255 -2.02 -21.20 13.64
C VAL A 255 -1.65 -20.93 15.10
N LEU A 256 -2.29 -21.60 16.07
CA LEU A 256 -1.98 -21.44 17.49
C LEU A 256 -0.56 -21.88 17.83
N GLN A 257 -0.06 -22.95 17.19
CA GLN A 257 1.32 -23.39 17.37
C GLN A 257 2.33 -22.37 16.82
N LEU A 258 2.05 -21.76 15.66
CA LEU A 258 2.88 -20.70 15.08
C LEU A 258 2.89 -19.45 15.96
N GLU A 259 1.72 -19.05 16.48
CA GLU A 259 1.60 -17.96 17.46
C GLU A 259 2.46 -18.21 18.71
N ALA A 260 2.32 -19.40 19.33
CA ALA A 260 3.06 -19.77 20.52
C ALA A 260 4.58 -19.80 20.26
N ARG A 261 5.01 -20.42 19.15
CA ARG A 261 6.43 -20.45 18.77
C ARG A 261 7.00 -19.05 18.53
N ALA A 262 6.24 -18.17 17.88
CA ALA A 262 6.67 -16.78 17.66
C ALA A 262 6.86 -16.05 18.99
N ILE A 263 5.91 -16.16 19.93
CA ILE A 263 6.04 -15.57 21.27
C ILE A 263 7.26 -16.11 22.01
N LEU A 264 7.45 -17.44 22.02
CA LEU A 264 8.60 -18.08 22.68
C LEU A 264 9.93 -17.66 22.04
N ALA A 265 9.99 -17.50 20.72
CA ALA A 265 11.18 -17.03 20.02
C ALA A 265 11.51 -15.57 20.38
N LEU A 266 10.50 -14.69 20.45
CA LEU A 266 10.69 -13.30 20.90
C LEU A 266 11.20 -13.24 22.34
N VAL A 267 10.66 -14.08 23.24
CA VAL A 267 11.13 -14.22 24.62
C VAL A 267 12.58 -14.72 24.68
N ALA A 268 12.91 -15.77 23.93
CA ALA A 268 14.27 -16.32 23.89
C ALA A 268 15.30 -15.28 23.39
N ARG A 269 14.90 -14.40 22.47
CA ARG A 269 15.69 -13.28 21.96
C ARG A 269 15.65 -12.03 22.85
N ARG A 270 15.02 -12.10 24.03
CA ARG A 270 14.85 -10.99 25.00
C ARG A 270 14.10 -9.77 24.43
N GLN A 271 13.26 -9.97 23.41
CA GLN A 271 12.39 -8.95 22.81
C GLN A 271 11.06 -8.85 23.57
N TRP A 272 11.12 -8.50 24.86
CA TRP A 272 9.98 -8.57 25.78
C TRP A 272 8.77 -7.74 25.37
N GLN A 273 9.00 -6.55 24.81
CA GLN A 273 7.91 -5.67 24.39
C GLN A 273 7.12 -6.27 23.22
N ALA A 274 7.82 -6.80 22.20
CA ALA A 274 7.21 -7.49 21.07
C ALA A 274 6.46 -8.76 21.53
N ALA A 275 7.07 -9.57 22.40
CA ALA A 275 6.43 -10.75 22.98
C ALA A 275 5.13 -10.39 23.73
N ARG A 276 5.15 -9.30 24.51
CA ARG A 276 3.97 -8.80 25.23
C ARG A 276 2.86 -8.37 24.27
N PHE A 277 3.18 -7.63 23.21
CA PHE A 277 2.19 -7.23 22.20
C PHE A 277 1.60 -8.44 21.48
N ARG A 278 2.42 -9.43 21.10
CA ARG A 278 1.97 -10.68 20.49
C ARG A 278 1.05 -11.48 21.40
N ALA A 279 1.40 -11.62 22.68
CA ALA A 279 0.56 -12.28 23.68
C ALA A 279 -0.75 -11.50 23.93
N ALA A 280 -0.69 -10.16 23.99
CA ALA A 280 -1.86 -9.31 24.12
C ALA A 280 -2.83 -9.45 22.94
N ALA A 281 -2.33 -9.63 21.71
CA ALA A 281 -3.15 -9.88 20.52
C ALA A 281 -3.93 -11.21 20.64
N ALA A 282 -3.29 -12.26 21.16
CA ALA A 282 -3.95 -13.54 21.44
C ALA A 282 -4.99 -13.40 22.56
N ALA A 283 -4.65 -12.75 23.67
CA ALA A 283 -5.56 -12.51 24.79
C ALA A 283 -6.78 -11.67 24.37
N TRP A 284 -6.59 -10.68 23.50
CA TRP A 284 -7.68 -9.87 22.96
C TRP A 284 -8.73 -10.73 22.24
N ASN A 285 -8.32 -11.76 21.50
CA ASN A 285 -9.23 -12.68 20.82
C ASN A 285 -10.03 -13.55 21.80
N LEU A 286 -9.49 -13.87 22.98
CA LEU A 286 -10.22 -14.54 24.05
C LEU A 286 -11.29 -13.63 24.66
N VAL A 287 -10.93 -12.39 24.97
CA VAL A 287 -11.86 -11.37 25.50
C VAL A 287 -13.00 -11.11 24.52
N HIS A 288 -12.70 -11.07 23.21
CA HIS A 288 -13.67 -10.79 22.15
C HIS A 288 -14.33 -12.05 21.57
N ALA A 289 -14.13 -13.23 22.16
CA ALA A 289 -14.63 -14.49 21.62
C ALA A 289 -16.15 -14.49 21.41
N GLY A 290 -16.92 -13.93 22.36
CA GLY A 290 -18.37 -13.82 22.24
C GLY A 290 -18.82 -13.01 21.02
N SER A 291 -18.18 -11.86 20.78
CA SER A 291 -18.50 -11.03 19.60
C SER A 291 -18.01 -11.68 18.31
N THR A 292 -16.87 -12.39 18.33
CA THR A 292 -16.38 -13.18 17.19
C THR A 292 -17.36 -14.29 16.83
N VAL A 293 -17.87 -15.04 17.80
CA VAL A 293 -18.85 -16.13 17.57
C VAL A 293 -20.16 -15.58 17.02
N ARG A 294 -20.64 -14.43 17.53
CA ARG A 294 -21.85 -13.78 17.02
C ARG A 294 -21.71 -13.40 15.55
N LEU A 295 -20.62 -12.71 15.18
CA LEU A 295 -20.36 -12.34 13.79
C LEU A 295 -20.11 -13.56 12.90
N ARG A 296 -19.36 -14.55 13.39
CA ARG A 296 -19.17 -15.83 12.69
C ARG A 296 -20.52 -16.46 12.35
N ARG A 297 -21.46 -16.55 13.30
CA ARG A 297 -22.80 -17.10 13.04
C ARG A 297 -23.51 -16.34 11.93
N ALA A 298 -23.44 -15.01 11.90
CA ALA A 298 -24.02 -14.21 10.82
C ALA A 298 -23.35 -14.52 9.47
N VAL A 299 -22.02 -14.49 9.40
CA VAL A 299 -21.23 -14.79 8.19
C VAL A 299 -21.50 -16.19 7.66
N GLN A 300 -21.54 -17.20 8.53
CA GLN A 300 -21.78 -18.58 8.12
C GLN A 300 -23.24 -18.83 7.71
N ARG A 301 -24.21 -18.03 8.20
CA ARG A 301 -25.61 -18.10 7.77
C ARG A 301 -25.83 -17.46 6.39
N SER A 302 -25.12 -16.37 6.08
CA SER A 302 -25.20 -15.71 4.78
C SER A 302 -24.28 -16.34 3.73
N ARG A 303 -23.53 -17.39 4.10
CA ARG A 303 -22.55 -18.03 3.22
C ARG A 303 -23.24 -18.78 2.08
N THR A 304 -22.88 -18.45 0.85
CA THR A 304 -23.32 -19.11 -0.38
C THR A 304 -22.19 -19.86 -1.10
N VAL A 305 -20.93 -19.56 -0.79
CA VAL A 305 -19.76 -20.23 -1.38
C VAL A 305 -18.91 -21.00 -0.35
N GLY A 306 -18.29 -22.09 -0.81
CA GLY A 306 -17.37 -22.92 -0.02
C GLY A 306 -15.98 -22.28 0.13
N ASP A 307 -15.17 -22.85 1.03
CA ASP A 307 -13.79 -22.38 1.24
C ASP A 307 -12.90 -22.57 -0.01
N ASP A 308 -13.28 -23.45 -0.94
CA ASP A 308 -12.58 -23.62 -2.22
C ASP A 308 -12.54 -22.35 -3.06
N GLN A 309 -13.62 -21.56 -3.06
CA GLN A 309 -13.65 -20.30 -3.79
C GLN A 309 -12.62 -19.32 -3.22
N LEU A 310 -12.59 -19.16 -1.90
CA LEU A 310 -11.59 -18.32 -1.23
C LEU A 310 -10.18 -18.85 -1.45
N ARG A 311 -9.97 -20.17 -1.38
CA ARG A 311 -8.64 -20.79 -1.57
C ARG A 311 -8.06 -20.57 -2.97
N ARG A 312 -8.89 -20.42 -4.00
CA ARG A 312 -8.44 -20.09 -5.37
C ARG A 312 -7.94 -18.64 -5.50
N LEU A 313 -8.43 -17.74 -4.65
CA LEU A 313 -8.06 -16.33 -4.62
C LEU A 313 -6.92 -16.03 -3.63
N MET A 314 -6.69 -16.92 -2.65
CA MET A 314 -5.60 -16.81 -1.70
C MET A 314 -4.24 -17.07 -2.35
N ALA A 315 -3.22 -16.39 -1.85
CA ALA A 315 -1.84 -16.64 -2.25
C ALA A 315 -1.42 -18.08 -1.87
N LEU A 316 -0.66 -18.72 -2.76
CA LEU A 316 -0.05 -20.02 -2.50
C LEU A 316 1.13 -19.85 -1.54
N GLY A 317 1.33 -20.83 -0.64
CA GLY A 317 2.44 -20.83 0.32
C GLY A 317 2.12 -20.16 1.67
N GLY A 318 3.11 -20.16 2.55
CA GLY A 318 3.05 -19.54 3.88
C GLY A 318 3.75 -18.19 3.99
N ASP A 319 4.60 -17.86 3.02
CA ASP A 319 5.40 -16.64 3.04
C ASP A 319 4.62 -15.46 2.47
N VAL A 320 4.72 -14.33 3.16
CA VAL A 320 4.33 -13.03 2.63
C VAL A 320 5.41 -12.64 1.62
N PRO A 321 5.08 -12.24 0.38
CA PRO A 321 6.06 -11.74 -0.58
C PRO A 321 6.86 -10.61 0.07
N ARG A 322 8.18 -10.70 -0.07
CA ARG A 322 9.06 -9.60 0.34
C ARG A 322 8.74 -8.38 -0.52
N ALA A 323 8.71 -7.19 0.07
CA ALA A 323 8.57 -5.95 -0.67
C ALA A 323 9.66 -5.91 -1.76
N ARG A 324 9.27 -5.55 -3.00
CA ARG A 324 10.22 -5.51 -4.13
C ARG A 324 11.10 -4.27 -4.13
N ALA A 325 10.84 -3.34 -3.22
CA ALA A 325 11.68 -2.19 -2.96
C ALA A 325 11.79 -1.97 -1.45
N ALA A 326 12.91 -1.36 -1.05
CA ALA A 326 13.13 -0.94 0.32
C ALA A 326 12.11 0.13 0.71
N ILE A 327 11.55 0.01 1.91
CA ILE A 327 10.90 1.14 2.57
C ILE A 327 12.02 2.09 3.01
N PRO A 328 12.10 3.32 2.48
CA PRO A 328 13.21 4.19 2.76
C PRO A 328 13.22 4.61 4.23
N GLY A 329 14.40 4.51 4.86
CA GLY A 329 14.68 5.07 6.19
C GLY A 329 15.00 6.57 6.15
N TYR A 330 14.69 7.25 5.05
CA TYR A 330 14.90 8.66 4.77
C TYR A 330 13.63 9.24 4.14
N PRO A 331 13.39 10.56 4.19
CA PRO A 331 12.28 11.19 3.48
C PRO A 331 12.53 11.09 1.96
N PRO A 332 11.75 10.29 1.20
CA PRO A 332 11.95 10.22 -0.24
C PRO A 332 11.59 11.56 -0.89
N VAL A 333 12.39 11.99 -1.87
CA VAL A 333 12.06 13.13 -2.73
C VAL A 333 11.37 12.66 -4.00
N TYR A 334 10.46 13.49 -4.50
CA TYR A 334 9.70 13.21 -5.71
C TYR A 334 10.02 14.25 -6.76
N GLN A 335 10.02 13.85 -8.04
CA GLN A 335 10.41 14.72 -9.14
C GLN A 335 9.71 16.10 -9.13
N HIS A 336 8.41 16.13 -8.83
CA HIS A 336 7.61 17.36 -8.80
C HIS A 336 7.89 18.26 -7.58
N SER A 337 8.54 17.74 -6.53
CA SER A 337 8.89 18.49 -5.33
C SER A 337 10.36 18.94 -5.30
N LEU A 338 11.13 18.62 -6.35
CA LEU A 338 12.56 18.94 -6.40
C LEU A 338 12.79 20.41 -6.77
N ASP A 339 13.64 21.07 -6.00
CA ASP A 339 14.26 22.32 -6.39
C ASP A 339 15.57 22.02 -7.14
N LEU A 340 15.57 22.21 -8.46
CA LEU A 340 16.74 22.00 -9.32
C LEU A 340 17.96 22.82 -8.89
N SER A 341 17.77 23.97 -8.24
CA SER A 341 18.89 24.80 -7.77
C SER A 341 19.65 24.15 -6.62
N GLN A 342 19.00 23.27 -5.87
CA GLN A 342 19.57 22.56 -4.70
C GLN A 342 20.14 21.18 -5.07
N LEU A 343 19.82 20.65 -6.25
CA LEU A 343 20.37 19.39 -6.74
C LEU A 343 21.82 19.54 -7.22
N ALA A 344 22.66 18.60 -6.81
CA ALA A 344 24.05 18.52 -7.24
C ALA A 344 24.18 17.71 -8.56
N ALA A 345 25.23 18.03 -9.33
CA ALA A 345 25.64 17.20 -10.47
C ALA A 345 26.40 15.94 -10.03
N THR A 346 26.80 15.86 -8.76
CA THR A 346 27.47 14.70 -8.15
C THR A 346 26.83 14.37 -6.83
N LEU A 347 26.45 13.11 -6.68
CA LEU A 347 25.88 12.52 -5.49
C LEU A 347 26.85 11.48 -4.93
N GLU A 348 27.20 11.62 -3.66
CA GLU A 348 28.02 10.70 -2.89
C GLU A 348 27.20 10.23 -1.68
N MET A 349 26.97 8.91 -1.60
CA MET A 349 26.11 8.34 -0.56
C MET A 349 26.65 8.64 0.83
N GLY A 350 25.74 9.02 1.75
CA GLY A 350 26.08 9.42 3.11
C GLY A 350 26.67 10.82 3.25
N ARG A 351 26.94 11.54 2.16
CA ARG A 351 27.48 12.90 2.18
C ARG A 351 26.47 13.96 1.75
N ASN A 352 25.87 13.79 0.59
CA ASN A 352 24.92 14.75 -0.01
C ASN A 352 23.79 14.06 -0.79
N ASP A 353 23.50 12.82 -0.43
CA ASP A 353 22.47 11.99 -1.05
C ASP A 353 21.06 12.34 -0.57
N ILE A 354 20.91 12.73 0.71
CA ILE A 354 19.64 13.19 1.27
C ILE A 354 19.16 14.44 0.51
N GLY A 355 17.95 14.36 -0.07
CA GLY A 355 17.38 15.38 -0.95
C GLY A 355 17.46 15.06 -2.44
N ALA A 356 18.14 13.97 -2.81
CA ALA A 356 18.29 13.52 -4.19
C ALA A 356 17.89 12.03 -4.40
N LEU A 357 17.42 11.36 -3.34
CA LEU A 357 16.96 9.97 -3.38
C LEU A 357 15.43 9.88 -3.37
N GLY A 358 14.88 9.23 -4.40
CA GLY A 358 13.49 8.80 -4.44
C GLY A 358 13.28 7.48 -3.69
N LEU A 359 12.23 6.75 -4.05
CA LEU A 359 11.93 5.43 -3.48
C LEU A 359 12.96 4.37 -3.89
N GLY A 360 13.10 3.32 -3.07
CA GLY A 360 13.80 2.09 -3.45
C GLY A 360 15.20 1.89 -2.89
N TRP A 361 15.66 2.76 -1.98
CA TRP A 361 16.96 2.61 -1.31
C TRP A 361 16.81 2.17 0.15
N HIS A 362 17.65 1.23 0.56
CA HIS A 362 17.81 0.85 1.97
C HIS A 362 18.55 1.94 2.77
N GLY A 363 18.70 1.71 4.07
CA GLY A 363 19.51 2.55 4.96
C GLY A 363 20.95 2.72 4.46
N LEU A 364 21.61 3.75 4.98
CA LEU A 364 23.03 3.99 4.68
C LEU A 364 23.87 2.87 5.29
N GLU A 365 24.76 2.30 4.49
CA GLU A 365 25.68 1.24 4.91
C GLU A 365 27.10 1.55 4.43
N SER A 366 28.06 0.72 4.84
CA SER A 366 29.44 0.76 4.32
C SER A 366 29.86 -0.60 3.78
N MET A 367 30.47 -0.61 2.60
CA MET A 367 31.03 -1.80 1.95
C MET A 367 32.38 -1.45 1.33
N ASP A 368 33.40 -2.24 1.64
CA ASP A 368 34.79 -2.01 1.24
C ASP A 368 35.28 -0.59 1.55
N GLY A 369 34.89 -0.06 2.71
CA GLY A 369 35.27 1.29 3.17
C GLY A 369 34.57 2.45 2.43
N ARG A 370 33.62 2.17 1.53
CA ARG A 370 32.78 3.19 0.88
C ARG A 370 31.39 3.22 1.49
N ALA A 371 30.85 4.41 1.70
CA ALA A 371 29.44 4.58 2.04
C ALA A 371 28.58 4.25 0.82
N CYS A 372 27.50 3.50 1.02
CA CYS A 372 26.62 3.11 -0.06
C CYS A 372 25.18 2.93 0.42
N ARG A 373 24.27 2.93 -0.55
CA ARG A 373 22.89 2.51 -0.34
C ARG A 373 22.54 1.38 -1.28
N TRP A 374 21.88 0.38 -0.73
CA TRP A 374 21.47 -0.79 -1.47
C TRP A 374 20.07 -0.62 -2.06
N SER A 375 19.83 -1.24 -3.21
CA SER A 375 18.51 -1.43 -3.78
C SER A 375 18.32 -2.91 -4.15
N CYS A 376 17.07 -3.37 -4.06
CA CYS A 376 16.69 -4.76 -4.27
C CYS A 376 15.79 -5.01 -5.47
N GLY A 377 15.08 -4.00 -6.00
CA GLY A 377 14.21 -4.19 -7.17
C GLY A 377 13.92 -2.93 -7.99
N TYR A 378 14.00 -1.74 -7.40
CA TYR A 378 14.30 -0.52 -8.13
C TYR A 378 14.89 0.54 -7.19
N GLY A 379 15.58 1.53 -7.74
CA GLY A 379 16.04 2.70 -7.01
C GLY A 379 15.93 3.94 -7.88
N ILE A 380 15.37 5.02 -7.35
CA ILE A 380 15.25 6.30 -8.07
C ILE A 380 16.21 7.30 -7.44
N LEU A 381 17.06 7.93 -8.25
CA LEU A 381 17.88 9.06 -7.81
C LEU A 381 17.83 10.19 -8.83
N PHE A 382 18.13 11.40 -8.36
CA PHE A 382 18.08 12.61 -9.14
C PHE A 382 19.44 13.29 -9.16
N LEU A 383 19.84 13.78 -10.33
CA LEU A 383 21.04 14.60 -10.51
C LEU A 383 20.67 15.87 -11.28
N ARG A 384 21.40 16.93 -11.04
CA ARG A 384 21.36 18.13 -11.87
C ARG A 384 22.31 17.97 -13.06
N ALA A 385 21.83 18.20 -14.27
CA ALA A 385 22.69 18.29 -15.44
C ALA A 385 23.52 19.59 -15.42
N PRO A 386 24.72 19.61 -16.03
CA PRO A 386 25.57 20.80 -16.09
C PRO A 386 24.89 22.04 -16.71
N ARG A 387 23.92 21.83 -17.62
CA ARG A 387 23.11 22.85 -18.28
C ARG A 387 21.67 22.35 -18.44
N GLN A 388 20.74 23.27 -18.69
CA GLN A 388 19.31 22.96 -18.83
C GLN A 388 19.05 21.97 -19.98
N ALA A 389 19.43 22.33 -21.21
CA ALA A 389 19.55 21.37 -22.30
C ALA A 389 20.96 20.77 -22.27
N TRP A 390 21.06 19.47 -22.04
CA TRP A 390 22.34 18.80 -21.91
C TRP A 390 22.27 17.37 -22.46
N SER A 391 23.34 16.97 -23.14
CA SER A 391 23.61 15.59 -23.54
C SER A 391 25.06 15.30 -23.22
N GLY A 392 25.34 14.13 -22.67
CA GLY A 392 26.69 13.75 -22.28
C GLY A 392 26.70 12.42 -21.54
N LYS A 393 27.67 12.28 -20.65
CA LYS A 393 27.90 11.04 -19.91
C LYS A 393 27.60 11.22 -18.43
N ILE A 394 26.96 10.22 -17.85
CA ILE A 394 26.89 10.02 -16.40
C ILE A 394 27.79 8.86 -16.01
N THR A 395 28.43 8.94 -14.85
CA THR A 395 29.18 7.84 -14.25
C THR A 395 28.45 7.35 -13.01
N LEU A 396 28.22 6.03 -12.94
CA LEU A 396 27.67 5.35 -11.78
C LEU A 396 28.71 4.41 -11.19
N THR A 397 29.09 4.64 -9.94
CA THR A 397 29.93 3.73 -9.17
C THR A 397 29.04 2.74 -8.44
N CYS A 398 29.02 1.51 -8.94
CA CYS A 398 28.10 0.45 -8.55
C CYS A 398 28.85 -0.75 -7.98
N ARG A 399 28.18 -1.52 -7.13
CA ARG A 399 28.67 -2.83 -6.66
C ARG A 399 27.51 -3.79 -6.56
N SER A 400 27.75 -5.03 -6.96
CA SER A 400 26.89 -6.16 -6.62
C SER A 400 27.70 -7.21 -5.87
N PRO A 401 27.13 -7.93 -4.90
CA PRO A 401 27.77 -9.10 -4.28
C PRO A 401 27.89 -10.32 -5.23
N ARG A 402 27.27 -10.25 -6.42
CA ARG A 402 27.25 -11.33 -7.42
C ARG A 402 27.10 -10.80 -8.84
N PRO A 403 27.40 -11.59 -9.88
CA PRO A 403 27.08 -11.20 -11.25
C PRO A 403 25.59 -10.86 -11.42
N VAL A 404 25.28 -9.69 -11.96
CA VAL A 404 23.89 -9.26 -12.20
C VAL A 404 23.77 -8.27 -13.36
N GLU A 405 22.67 -8.39 -14.10
CA GLU A 405 22.24 -7.42 -15.09
C GLU A 405 21.26 -6.42 -14.48
N VAL A 406 21.55 -5.13 -14.66
CA VAL A 406 20.73 -4.02 -14.17
C VAL A 406 20.33 -3.16 -15.36
N GLY A 407 19.04 -2.88 -15.52
CA GLY A 407 18.60 -1.84 -16.44
C GLY A 407 18.77 -0.47 -15.80
N VAL A 408 19.34 0.50 -16.49
CA VAL A 408 19.37 1.89 -16.05
C VAL A 408 18.62 2.76 -17.05
N ARG A 409 17.55 3.40 -16.58
CA ARG A 409 16.81 4.40 -17.34
C ARG A 409 17.29 5.78 -16.97
N VAL A 410 17.53 6.63 -17.95
CA VAL A 410 17.88 8.04 -17.73
C VAL A 410 16.84 8.93 -18.39
N SER A 411 16.16 9.75 -17.59
CA SER A 411 15.19 10.76 -18.03
C SER A 411 14.16 10.22 -19.05
N GLY A 412 13.62 9.03 -18.79
CA GLY A 412 12.57 8.42 -19.62
C GLY A 412 13.04 7.73 -20.90
N GLN A 413 14.35 7.71 -21.20
CA GLN A 413 14.89 6.94 -22.33
C GLN A 413 14.67 5.43 -22.17
N PRO A 414 14.82 4.59 -23.19
CA PRO A 414 14.83 3.14 -23.00
C PRO A 414 15.94 2.71 -22.01
N PRO A 415 15.71 1.72 -21.14
CA PRO A 415 16.71 1.30 -20.17
C PRO A 415 17.93 0.69 -20.88
N ALA A 416 19.13 1.20 -20.55
CA ALA A 416 20.40 0.63 -20.99
C ALA A 416 20.82 -0.51 -20.05
N PRO A 417 21.31 -1.64 -20.57
CA PRO A 417 21.83 -2.72 -19.71
C PRO A 417 23.17 -2.32 -19.08
N LEU A 418 23.34 -2.70 -17.82
CA LEU A 418 24.54 -2.53 -17.01
C LEU A 418 24.87 -3.89 -16.38
N SER A 419 25.97 -4.49 -16.83
CA SER A 419 26.46 -5.77 -16.33
C SER A 419 27.45 -5.54 -15.20
N LEU A 420 27.18 -6.10 -14.02
CA LEU A 420 28.10 -6.09 -12.88
C LEU A 420 28.72 -7.48 -12.72
N THR A 421 30.04 -7.53 -12.52
CA THR A 421 30.78 -8.79 -12.41
C THR A 421 30.67 -9.43 -11.03
N GLY A 422 30.41 -8.61 -10.00
CA GLY A 422 30.35 -9.05 -8.61
C GLY A 422 31.71 -9.11 -7.89
N ALA A 423 32.78 -8.63 -8.54
CA ALA A 423 34.16 -8.72 -8.02
C ALA A 423 34.61 -7.46 -7.25
N GLY A 424 33.87 -6.34 -7.33
CA GLY A 424 34.35 -5.05 -6.81
C GLY A 424 33.35 -3.91 -6.97
N TRP A 425 33.81 -2.70 -6.63
CA TRP A 425 33.18 -1.47 -7.08
C TRP A 425 33.59 -1.20 -8.54
N GLU A 426 32.62 -0.95 -9.40
CA GLU A 426 32.78 -0.79 -10.84
C GLU A 426 32.18 0.56 -11.26
N ASP A 427 32.90 1.31 -12.09
CA ASP A 427 32.41 2.57 -12.66
C ASP A 427 31.80 2.31 -14.05
N HIS A 428 30.55 2.71 -14.22
CA HIS A 428 29.83 2.55 -15.48
C HIS A 428 29.45 3.90 -16.06
N VAL A 429 29.82 4.11 -17.32
CA VAL A 429 29.54 5.34 -18.04
C VAL A 429 28.33 5.12 -18.94
N LEU A 430 27.28 5.91 -18.75
CA LEU A 430 26.04 5.83 -19.52
C LEU A 430 25.82 7.14 -20.28
N ASP A 431 25.25 7.03 -21.48
CA ASP A 431 24.73 8.18 -22.20
C ASP A 431 23.49 8.73 -21.48
N ALA A 432 23.41 10.05 -21.41
CA ALA A 432 22.34 10.73 -20.72
C ALA A 432 22.01 12.02 -21.46
N ALA A 433 20.72 12.34 -21.54
CA ALA A 433 20.26 13.61 -22.06
C ALA A 433 19.06 14.12 -21.27
N THR A 434 18.94 15.44 -21.20
CA THR A 434 17.79 16.13 -20.63
C THR A 434 17.57 17.47 -21.32
N THR A 435 16.32 17.94 -21.33
CA THR A 435 15.92 19.24 -21.85
C THR A 435 15.63 20.26 -20.75
N ASP A 436 15.40 19.81 -19.50
CA ASP A 436 14.98 20.63 -18.37
C ASP A 436 16.06 20.76 -17.27
N GLY A 437 17.21 20.11 -17.46
CA GLY A 437 18.32 20.11 -16.53
C GLY A 437 18.20 19.06 -15.42
N LEU A 438 17.11 18.29 -15.38
CA LEU A 438 16.94 17.17 -14.47
C LEU A 438 17.38 15.86 -15.12
N LEU A 439 18.24 15.13 -14.41
CA LEU A 439 18.53 13.74 -14.72
C LEU A 439 17.84 12.86 -13.69
N ARG A 440 16.79 12.16 -14.12
CA ARG A 440 16.12 11.13 -13.33
C ARG A 440 16.73 9.79 -13.71
N LEU A 441 17.38 9.13 -12.75
CA LEU A 441 17.95 7.81 -12.95
C LEU A 441 17.06 6.79 -12.27
N GLU A 442 16.47 5.89 -13.06
CA GLU A 442 15.73 4.73 -12.55
C GLU A 442 16.61 3.50 -12.74
N ILE A 443 17.00 2.91 -11.62
CA ILE A 443 17.79 1.68 -11.59
C ILE A 443 16.82 0.53 -11.42
N LEU A 444 16.88 -0.44 -12.34
CA LEU A 444 15.92 -1.53 -12.51
C LEU A 444 16.67 -2.88 -12.52
N PRO A 445 17.03 -3.44 -11.36
CA PRO A 445 17.63 -4.77 -11.29
C PRO A 445 16.66 -5.87 -11.74
N GLN A 446 17.11 -6.84 -12.53
CA GLN A 446 16.21 -7.88 -13.06
C GLN A 446 15.71 -8.91 -12.03
N ARG A 447 16.31 -8.99 -10.83
CA ARG A 447 15.93 -9.96 -9.79
C ARG A 447 15.79 -9.30 -8.43
N THR A 448 14.65 -9.55 -7.77
CA THR A 448 14.34 -9.03 -6.44
C THR A 448 15.11 -9.75 -5.35
N LEU A 449 16.00 -9.09 -4.61
CA LEU A 449 16.85 -9.79 -3.65
C LEU A 449 17.22 -8.94 -2.41
N THR A 450 17.06 -9.53 -1.23
CA THR A 450 16.99 -8.86 0.10
C THR A 450 18.28 -9.01 0.93
N PRO A 451 18.64 -8.03 1.78
CA PRO A 451 19.67 -8.21 2.81
C PRO A 451 19.39 -9.38 3.75
N ALA A 452 20.44 -10.10 4.20
CA ALA A 452 20.30 -11.20 5.17
C ALA A 452 19.76 -10.73 6.54
N GLU A 453 20.00 -9.47 6.90
CA GLU A 453 19.55 -8.89 8.17
C GLU A 453 18.02 -8.77 8.27
N GLU A 454 17.34 -8.59 7.13
CA GLU A 454 15.87 -8.59 7.08
C GLU A 454 15.29 -10.01 7.21
N MET A 455 16.08 -11.07 6.91
CA MET A 455 15.68 -12.47 7.07
C MET A 455 16.83 -13.38 7.56
N PRO A 456 17.04 -13.46 8.89
CA PRO A 456 18.08 -14.29 9.49
C PRO A 456 17.99 -15.76 9.05
N GLY A 457 19.10 -16.30 8.55
CA GLY A 457 19.17 -17.68 8.03
C GLY A 457 19.01 -17.81 6.52
N THR A 458 18.83 -16.71 5.78
CA THR A 458 18.96 -16.69 4.32
C THR A 458 20.31 -16.10 3.89
N PRO A 459 20.91 -16.56 2.77
CA PRO A 459 22.10 -15.93 2.21
C PRO A 459 21.85 -14.45 1.93
N ASP A 460 22.85 -13.61 2.22
CA ASP A 460 22.79 -12.20 1.85
C ASP A 460 22.66 -12.09 0.33
N SER A 461 21.54 -11.53 -0.10
CA SER A 461 21.12 -11.60 -1.49
C SER A 461 21.06 -10.24 -2.15
N ARG A 462 21.46 -9.14 -1.48
CA ARG A 462 21.47 -7.75 -2.00
C ARG A 462 21.93 -7.67 -3.46
N VAL A 463 21.30 -6.78 -4.25
CA VAL A 463 21.53 -6.70 -5.70
C VAL A 463 22.53 -5.61 -6.06
N LEU A 464 22.24 -4.36 -5.71
CA LEU A 464 23.03 -3.22 -6.18
C LEU A 464 23.25 -2.24 -5.05
N GLY A 465 24.51 -1.94 -4.77
CA GLY A 465 24.93 -0.79 -3.99
C GLY A 465 25.38 0.31 -4.95
N VAL A 466 24.90 1.53 -4.74
CA VAL A 466 25.45 2.72 -5.40
C VAL A 466 26.23 3.51 -4.36
N ALA A 467 27.43 3.98 -4.72
CA ALA A 467 28.26 4.84 -3.86
C ALA A 467 28.32 6.26 -4.40
N VAL A 468 28.48 6.41 -5.72
CA VAL A 468 28.61 7.71 -6.38
C VAL A 468 27.80 7.71 -7.68
N ALA A 469 27.15 8.82 -7.97
CA ALA A 469 26.54 9.11 -9.26
C ALA A 469 26.91 10.53 -9.69
N SER A 470 27.48 10.71 -10.88
CA SER A 470 27.94 12.03 -11.34
C SER A 470 27.64 12.29 -12.81
N ALA A 471 27.11 13.47 -13.14
CA ALA A 471 27.02 14.00 -14.49
C ALA A 471 28.23 14.90 -14.77
N THR A 472 29.10 14.50 -15.70
CA THR A 472 30.31 15.26 -16.05
C THR A 472 30.04 16.20 -17.22
N ALA A 473 30.62 17.39 -17.21
CA ALA A 473 30.67 18.22 -18.41
C ALA A 473 31.54 17.52 -19.47
N GLY A 474 31.01 17.35 -20.68
CA GLY A 474 31.76 16.85 -21.84
C GLY A 474 32.70 17.88 -22.41
#